data_AF-A0A3R6RW48-F1
#
_entry.id   AF-A0A3R6RW48-F1
#
_cell.length_a   1.000
_cell.length_b   1.000
_cell.length_c   1.000
_cell.angle_alpha   90.00
_cell.angle_beta   90.00
_cell.angle_gamma   90.00
#
_symmetry.space_group_name_H-M   'P 1'
#
loop_
_entity.id
_entity.type
_entity.pdbx_description
1 polymer ?
#
loop_
_entity_poly.entity_id
_entity_poly.type
_entity_poly.pdbx_seq_one_letter_code
_entity_poly.pdbx_strand_id
1 'polypeptide(L)'
;MKGRLNTSYKLYLGLWVLCFVACSFSSCSDKRKGTGGNDITAIPGKYVVGEPRDLVAYFDSLEQHCGAEIWVHCPEDGGVEEVRESIRELDRYVAGKRKFYPVEEVKGALKQMAFQQGYYYSHGPGDEEDVNSGEVFFFRYLEQAARFCPEISFLADFKSANDSVGVIYYPEWSASNPLYSFLIYQQKNGFKVQAIGTKGNTQIEKIFQLKDEKRQTYYLCSNNFSPLHFCQYLYRIEGDEIKLLCSTDDEDYHPEWNTDLIDYEIVFNPQEICWNRCDKKEDYYYKIEGTKTLYLKLDGERSCFYVK
;
A
#
# COMPACT_ATOMS: atom_id res chain seq x y z
N MET A 1 31.95 76.99 -7.17
CA MET A 1 32.15 75.74 -7.96
C MET A 1 32.26 74.61 -6.96
N LYS A 2 31.20 73.89 -6.57
CA LYS A 2 30.40 72.87 -7.28
C LYS A 2 31.21 71.72 -7.88
N GLY A 3 31.06 70.54 -7.25
CA GLY A 3 31.29 69.18 -7.75
C GLY A 3 31.03 68.25 -6.55
N ARG A 4 29.84 67.70 -6.29
CA ARG A 4 29.02 66.66 -6.97
C ARG A 4 29.76 65.35 -7.27
N LEU A 5 29.07 64.25 -6.91
CA LEU A 5 29.34 62.80 -7.02
C LEU A 5 29.97 62.21 -5.74
N ASN A 6 29.43 61.19 -5.06
CA ASN A 6 28.52 60.15 -5.53
C ASN A 6 27.67 59.57 -4.38
N THR A 7 26.36 59.80 -4.45
CA THR A 7 25.35 59.36 -3.46
C THR A 7 24.69 58.04 -3.91
N SER A 8 25.49 57.04 -4.30
CA SER A 8 24.95 55.80 -4.91
C SER A 8 25.35 54.49 -4.22
N TYR A 9 26.17 54.53 -3.16
CA TYR A 9 26.57 53.30 -2.44
C TYR A 9 25.75 52.99 -1.17
N LYS A 10 24.89 53.91 -0.72
CA LYS A 10 24.03 53.69 0.47
C LYS A 10 22.61 53.22 0.17
N LEU A 11 22.21 53.14 -1.10
CA LEU A 11 20.90 52.60 -1.51
C LEU A 11 20.90 51.11 -1.85
N TYR A 12 22.06 50.47 -2.06
CA TYR A 12 22.13 49.04 -2.40
C TYR A 12 22.30 48.11 -1.20
N LEU A 13 22.65 48.63 -0.01
CA LEU A 13 22.78 47.81 1.20
C LEU A 13 21.46 47.70 2.00
N GLY A 14 20.52 48.63 1.79
CA GLY A 14 19.23 48.66 2.47
C GLY A 14 18.15 47.77 1.82
N LEU A 15 18.33 47.34 0.57
CA LEU A 15 17.37 46.47 -0.12
C LEU A 15 17.63 44.97 0.10
N TRP A 16 18.85 44.57 0.47
CA TRP A 16 19.19 43.14 0.68
C TRP A 16 18.81 42.62 2.07
N VAL A 17 18.69 43.49 3.07
CA VAL A 17 18.28 43.11 4.44
C VAL A 17 16.75 43.01 4.58
N LEU A 18 15.98 43.67 3.71
CA LEU A 18 14.51 43.61 3.73
C LEU A 18 13.94 42.34 3.05
N CYS A 19 14.66 41.71 2.13
CA CYS A 19 14.23 40.43 1.53
C CYS A 19 14.56 39.20 2.39
N PHE A 20 15.49 39.30 3.35
CA PHE A 20 15.85 38.17 4.23
C PHE A 20 15.03 38.11 5.53
N VAL A 21 14.28 39.16 5.87
CA VAL A 21 13.42 39.21 7.08
C VAL A 21 11.94 38.97 6.76
N ALA A 22 11.57 38.85 5.48
CA ALA A 22 10.20 38.56 5.05
C ALA A 22 9.89 37.06 4.79
N CYS A 23 10.88 36.17 4.91
CA CYS A 23 10.70 34.72 4.70
C CYS A 23 10.90 33.88 5.97
N SER A 24 10.77 34.49 7.15
CA SER A 24 10.75 33.76 8.41
C SER A 24 9.74 34.47 9.33
N PHE A 25 8.84 33.69 9.93
CA PHE A 25 7.77 34.13 10.84
C PHE A 25 6.40 34.52 10.22
N SER A 26 5.79 33.55 9.55
CA SER A 26 4.42 33.12 9.92
C SER A 26 4.57 31.85 10.77
N SER A 27 5.09 32.00 11.99
CA SER A 27 4.36 31.88 13.25
C SER A 27 3.76 30.50 13.52
N CYS A 28 4.29 29.90 14.57
CA CYS A 28 3.93 28.63 15.17
C CYS A 28 2.55 28.60 15.82
N SER A 29 2.04 27.36 15.87
CA SER A 29 1.41 26.69 17.02
C SER A 29 0.07 27.21 17.54
N ASP A 30 -0.97 26.39 17.38
CA ASP A 30 -1.67 25.94 18.59
C ASP A 30 -2.19 24.50 18.54
N LYS A 31 -2.11 23.88 19.72
CA LYS A 31 -2.40 22.50 20.09
C LYS A 31 -3.63 21.87 19.41
N ARG A 32 -3.44 20.74 18.74
CA ARG A 32 -4.45 19.66 18.70
C ARG A 32 -3.91 18.43 19.40
N LYS A 33 -4.41 18.20 20.62
CA LYS A 33 -4.55 16.84 21.15
C LYS A 33 -5.46 16.08 20.17
N GLY A 34 -4.97 14.99 19.59
CA GLY A 34 -5.76 14.09 18.73
C GLY A 34 -4.88 13.25 17.80
N THR A 35 -4.48 12.07 18.28
CA THR A 35 -4.22 10.81 17.52
C THR A 35 -3.37 10.84 16.23
N GLY A 36 -2.11 10.40 16.37
CA GLY A 36 -1.33 9.51 15.47
C GLY A 36 -1.22 9.78 13.95
N GLY A 37 0.01 10.02 13.47
CA GLY A 37 0.43 9.79 12.08
C GLY A 37 0.96 11.04 11.33
N ASN A 38 2.27 11.29 11.35
CA ASN A 38 2.94 12.35 10.56
C ASN A 38 4.36 11.92 10.12
N ASP A 39 4.53 10.65 9.73
CA ASP A 39 5.81 10.15 9.24
C ASP A 39 5.70 9.77 7.77
N ILE A 40 6.41 10.51 6.91
CA ILE A 40 6.43 10.28 5.45
C ILE A 40 7.08 8.95 5.07
N THR A 41 7.72 8.27 6.02
CA THR A 41 8.27 6.92 5.84
C THR A 41 7.27 5.82 6.18
N ALA A 42 6.10 6.18 6.75
CA ALA A 42 5.11 5.19 7.17
C ALA A 42 4.45 4.46 6.00
N ILE A 43 4.12 3.19 6.21
CA ILE A 43 3.39 2.36 5.24
C ILE A 43 2.05 2.98 4.80
N PRO A 44 1.51 2.60 3.63
CA PRO A 44 0.27 3.14 3.10
C PRO A 44 -0.89 3.07 4.08
N GLY A 45 -1.63 4.18 4.18
CA GLY A 45 -2.78 4.34 5.07
C GLY A 45 -2.46 4.88 6.47
N LYS A 46 -1.18 4.92 6.88
CA LYS A 46 -0.75 5.53 8.17
C LYS A 46 -0.35 7.00 8.06
N TYR A 47 0.09 7.44 6.88
CA TYR A 47 0.51 8.81 6.60
C TYR A 47 -0.55 9.52 5.75
N VAL A 48 -0.78 10.81 6.04
CA VAL A 48 -1.61 11.65 5.18
C VAL A 48 -0.79 12.06 3.96
N VAL A 49 -1.04 11.38 2.85
CA VAL A 49 -0.36 11.63 1.57
C VAL A 49 -0.67 13.04 1.09
N GLY A 50 0.37 13.77 0.68
CA GLY A 50 0.19 15.03 -0.02
C GLY A 50 -0.63 14.84 -1.30
N GLU A 51 -1.28 15.92 -1.73
CA GLU A 51 -2.04 15.96 -2.98
C GLU A 51 -1.35 16.87 -4.03
N PRO A 52 -0.09 16.55 -4.41
CA PRO A 52 0.66 17.37 -5.36
C PRO A 52 -0.04 17.41 -6.72
N ARG A 53 0.15 18.54 -7.42
CA ARG A 53 -0.29 18.70 -8.81
C ARG A 53 0.83 18.47 -9.82
N ASP A 54 2.07 18.73 -9.40
CA ASP A 54 3.29 18.48 -10.16
C ASP A 54 3.97 17.26 -9.52
N LEU A 55 3.81 16.11 -10.16
CA LEU A 55 4.32 14.85 -9.63
C LEU A 55 5.83 14.75 -9.79
N VAL A 56 6.39 15.30 -10.87
CA VAL A 56 7.84 15.30 -11.09
C VAL A 56 8.53 16.07 -9.96
N ALA A 57 8.11 17.32 -9.71
CA ALA A 57 8.67 18.14 -8.64
C ALA A 57 8.47 17.52 -7.25
N TYR A 58 7.34 16.83 -7.04
CA TYR A 58 7.07 16.13 -5.78
C TYR A 58 8.05 14.97 -5.55
N PHE A 59 8.25 14.09 -6.52
CA PHE A 59 9.18 12.96 -6.37
C PHE A 59 10.63 13.42 -6.30
N ASP A 60 11.03 14.43 -7.07
CA ASP A 60 12.36 15.05 -6.96
C ASP A 60 12.61 15.60 -5.54
N SER A 61 11.58 16.21 -4.92
CA SER A 61 11.66 16.71 -3.54
C SER A 61 11.76 15.57 -2.51
N LEU A 62 11.10 14.43 -2.74
CA LEU A 62 11.20 13.28 -1.83
C LEU A 62 12.63 12.74 -1.82
N GLU A 63 13.28 12.67 -2.98
CA GLU A 63 14.67 12.22 -3.09
C GLU A 63 15.63 13.21 -2.40
N GLN A 64 15.46 14.51 -2.65
CA GLN A 64 16.38 15.53 -2.14
C GLN A 64 16.25 15.79 -0.64
N HIS A 65 15.06 15.60 -0.06
CA HIS A 65 14.76 16.10 1.29
C HIS A 65 14.20 15.05 2.25
N CYS A 66 13.74 13.90 1.75
CA CYS A 66 13.13 12.87 2.59
C CYS A 66 13.92 11.56 2.59
N GLY A 67 15.08 11.52 1.93
CA GLY A 67 15.92 10.32 1.85
C GLY A 67 15.25 9.16 1.12
N ALA A 68 14.23 9.42 0.29
CA ALA A 68 13.64 8.42 -0.59
C ALA A 68 14.56 8.19 -1.79
N GLU A 69 14.64 6.98 -2.32
CA GLU A 69 15.50 6.70 -3.48
C GLU A 69 14.86 5.63 -4.36
N ILE A 70 14.98 5.77 -5.67
CA ILE A 70 14.68 4.69 -6.60
C ILE A 70 15.84 3.68 -6.52
N TRP A 71 15.67 2.66 -5.68
CA TRP A 71 16.68 1.62 -5.51
C TRP A 71 16.67 0.63 -6.68
N VAL A 72 17.84 0.42 -7.30
CA VAL A 72 18.06 -0.57 -8.36
C VAL A 72 19.42 -1.26 -8.15
N HIS A 73 19.41 -2.58 -7.94
CA HIS A 73 20.62 -3.37 -7.68
C HIS A 73 21.62 -3.39 -8.86
N CYS A 74 21.11 -3.34 -10.10
CA CYS A 74 21.88 -3.29 -11.33
C CYS A 74 21.55 -2.01 -12.12
N PRO A 75 22.32 -0.92 -11.95
CA PRO A 75 22.04 0.36 -12.60
C PRO A 75 22.04 0.32 -14.14
N GLU A 76 22.72 -0.67 -14.73
CA GLU A 76 22.83 -0.89 -16.17
C GLU A 76 21.50 -1.35 -16.81
N ASP A 77 20.55 -1.84 -15.99
CA ASP A 77 19.26 -2.36 -16.45
C ASP A 77 18.23 -1.25 -16.78
N GLY A 78 18.59 0.03 -16.60
CA GLY A 78 17.72 1.15 -16.94
C GLY A 78 16.51 1.36 -16.03
N GLY A 79 16.34 0.54 -14.99
CA GLY A 79 15.17 0.55 -14.12
C GLY A 79 14.86 1.89 -13.44
N VAL A 80 15.88 2.73 -13.16
CA VAL A 80 15.66 4.09 -12.63
C VAL A 80 14.94 4.96 -13.66
N GLU A 81 15.36 4.91 -14.93
CA GLU A 81 14.75 5.73 -15.97
C GLU A 81 13.34 5.25 -16.31
N GLU A 82 13.07 3.94 -16.24
CA GLU A 82 11.71 3.40 -16.39
C GLU A 82 10.75 3.96 -15.32
N VAL A 83 11.19 4.02 -14.06
CA VAL A 83 10.41 4.61 -12.97
C VAL A 83 10.22 6.12 -13.20
N ARG A 84 11.27 6.84 -13.61
CA ARG A 84 11.18 8.29 -13.89
C ARG A 84 10.25 8.58 -15.07
N GLU A 85 10.31 7.79 -16.13
CA GLU A 85 9.41 7.93 -17.29
C GLU A 85 7.95 7.66 -16.89
N SER A 86 7.72 6.65 -16.05
CA SER A 86 6.40 6.37 -15.49
C SER A 86 5.82 7.57 -14.71
N ILE A 87 6.65 8.24 -13.90
CA ILE A 87 6.26 9.47 -13.19
C ILE A 87 5.90 10.59 -14.17
N ARG A 88 6.71 10.79 -15.22
CA ARG A 88 6.44 11.83 -16.24
C ARG A 88 5.15 11.56 -17.00
N GLU A 89 4.88 10.30 -17.37
CA GLU A 89 3.65 9.96 -18.07
C GLU A 89 2.40 10.09 -17.18
N LEU A 90 2.52 9.75 -15.89
CA LEU A 90 1.45 10.00 -14.92
C LEU A 90 1.23 11.50 -14.71
N ASP A 91 2.30 12.31 -14.59
CA ASP A 91 2.21 13.78 -14.50
C ASP A 91 1.54 14.38 -15.74
N ARG A 92 1.90 13.93 -16.95
CA ARG A 92 1.25 14.35 -18.20
C ARG A 92 -0.25 14.01 -18.20
N TYR A 93 -0.63 12.85 -17.68
CA TYR A 93 -2.05 12.49 -17.53
C TYR A 93 -2.76 13.42 -16.54
N VAL A 94 -2.18 13.66 -15.37
CA VAL A 94 -2.73 14.56 -14.34
C VAL A 94 -2.87 16.00 -14.86
N ALA A 95 -1.90 16.47 -15.65
CA ALA A 95 -1.92 17.78 -16.28
C ALA A 95 -2.87 17.87 -17.51
N GLY A 96 -3.56 16.80 -17.88
CA GLY A 96 -4.44 16.75 -19.05
C GLY A 96 -3.71 16.77 -20.40
N LYS A 97 -2.38 16.58 -20.39
CA LYS A 97 -1.53 16.50 -21.59
C LYS A 97 -1.50 15.11 -22.21
N ARG A 98 -1.99 14.10 -21.48
CA ARG A 98 -2.22 12.73 -21.96
C ARG A 98 -3.68 12.35 -21.69
N LYS A 99 -4.32 11.71 -22.68
CA LYS A 99 -5.76 11.37 -22.62
C LYS A 99 -6.06 10.17 -21.73
N PHE A 100 -5.20 9.15 -21.77
CA PHE A 100 -5.43 7.87 -21.11
C PHE A 100 -4.43 7.68 -19.97
N TYR A 101 -4.90 7.06 -18.90
CA TYR A 101 -4.06 6.68 -17.77
C TYR A 101 -2.93 5.75 -18.25
N PRO A 102 -1.67 5.99 -17.87
CA PRO A 102 -0.51 5.22 -18.33
C PRO A 102 -0.39 3.88 -17.57
N VAL A 103 -1.32 2.95 -17.84
CA VAL A 103 -1.44 1.68 -17.11
C VAL A 103 -0.15 0.87 -17.15
N GLU A 104 0.42 0.68 -18.34
CA GLU A 104 1.60 -0.18 -18.53
C GLU A 104 2.84 0.43 -17.88
N GLU A 105 3.04 1.74 -18.06
CA GLU A 105 4.17 2.46 -17.46
C GLU A 105 4.08 2.42 -15.93
N VAL A 106 2.89 2.64 -15.35
CA VAL A 106 2.67 2.60 -13.90
C VAL A 106 2.88 1.20 -13.33
N LYS A 107 2.27 0.17 -13.95
CA LYS A 107 2.42 -1.22 -13.50
C LYS A 107 3.87 -1.70 -13.66
N GLY A 108 4.55 -1.32 -14.72
CA GLY A 108 5.97 -1.61 -14.94
C GLY A 108 6.84 -1.04 -13.82
N ALA A 109 6.71 0.26 -13.55
CA ALA A 109 7.49 0.93 -12.50
C ALA A 109 7.23 0.35 -11.10
N LEU A 110 5.97 0.09 -10.74
CA LEU A 110 5.63 -0.51 -9.45
C LEU A 110 6.20 -1.93 -9.30
N LYS A 111 6.10 -2.77 -10.35
CA LYS A 111 6.69 -4.11 -10.36
C LYS A 111 8.21 -4.06 -10.24
N GLN A 112 8.86 -3.13 -10.95
CA GLN A 112 10.30 -2.93 -10.88
C GLN A 112 10.71 -2.55 -9.46
N MET A 113 10.13 -1.49 -8.88
CA MET A 113 10.46 -1.07 -7.53
C MET A 113 10.19 -2.16 -6.49
N ALA A 114 9.07 -2.89 -6.60
CA ALA A 114 8.79 -4.00 -5.71
C ALA A 114 9.84 -5.13 -5.87
N PHE A 115 10.18 -5.53 -7.09
CA PHE A 115 11.21 -6.55 -7.33
C PHE A 115 12.55 -6.16 -6.70
N GLN A 116 12.98 -4.92 -6.92
CA GLN A 116 14.21 -4.37 -6.38
C GLN A 116 14.19 -4.39 -4.84
N GLN A 117 13.08 -3.95 -4.25
CA GLN A 117 12.90 -3.99 -2.80
C GLN A 117 12.97 -5.40 -2.22
N GLY A 118 12.39 -6.39 -2.90
CA GLY A 118 12.48 -7.80 -2.50
C GLY A 118 13.92 -8.31 -2.56
N TYR A 119 14.64 -7.99 -3.64
CA TYR A 119 16.06 -8.31 -3.75
C TYR A 119 16.88 -7.72 -2.59
N TYR A 120 16.65 -6.45 -2.23
CA TYR A 120 17.33 -5.82 -1.11
C TYR A 120 17.06 -6.54 0.21
N TYR A 121 15.84 -6.99 0.48
CA TYR A 121 15.56 -7.77 1.70
C TYR A 121 16.23 -9.14 1.71
N SER A 122 16.31 -9.81 0.56
CA SER A 122 16.94 -11.15 0.49
C SER A 122 18.47 -11.10 0.49
N HIS A 123 19.07 -10.00 0.00
CA HIS A 123 20.51 -9.94 -0.31
C HIS A 123 21.24 -8.69 0.22
N GLY A 124 20.52 -7.74 0.79
CA GLY A 124 21.08 -6.52 1.34
C GLY A 124 21.90 -6.76 2.60
N PRO A 125 22.69 -5.76 3.04
CA PRO A 125 23.35 -5.80 4.33
C PRO A 125 22.28 -5.91 5.41
N GLY A 126 22.26 -7.02 6.17
CA GLY A 126 21.19 -7.41 7.08
C GLY A 126 21.08 -6.57 8.37
N ASP A 127 21.31 -5.26 8.30
CA ASP A 127 21.15 -4.35 9.42
C ASP A 127 19.73 -3.76 9.44
N GLU A 128 18.99 -4.08 10.50
CA GLU A 128 17.54 -3.94 10.65
C GLU A 128 17.02 -2.51 10.91
N GLU A 129 17.86 -1.46 10.85
CA GLU A 129 17.48 -0.12 11.35
C GLU A 129 17.34 0.98 10.29
N ASP A 130 17.74 0.75 9.04
CA ASP A 130 17.59 1.78 8.02
C ASP A 130 16.19 1.73 7.41
N VAL A 131 15.43 2.81 7.65
CA VAL A 131 14.26 3.16 6.84
C VAL A 131 14.64 2.95 5.38
N ASN A 132 14.01 1.96 4.73
CA ASN A 132 14.39 1.66 3.37
C ASN A 132 13.92 2.81 2.47
N SER A 133 14.87 3.61 2.00
CA SER A 133 14.63 4.72 1.08
C SER A 133 13.81 4.30 -0.15
N GLY A 134 13.96 3.04 -0.58
CA GLY A 134 13.16 2.39 -1.62
C GLY A 134 11.70 2.18 -1.25
N GLU A 135 11.40 1.75 -0.02
CA GLU A 135 10.03 1.60 0.49
C GLU A 135 9.28 2.93 0.48
N VAL A 136 9.93 3.98 0.97
CA VAL A 136 9.34 5.32 1.02
C VAL A 136 8.95 5.78 -0.38
N PHE A 137 9.86 5.63 -1.35
CA PHE A 137 9.59 6.00 -2.72
C PHE A 137 8.44 5.18 -3.32
N PHE A 138 8.49 3.85 -3.17
CA PHE A 138 7.48 2.93 -3.68
C PHE A 138 6.09 3.21 -3.10
N PHE A 139 5.96 3.37 -1.78
CA PHE A 139 4.67 3.65 -1.13
C PHE A 139 4.07 4.97 -1.60
N ARG A 140 4.88 6.03 -1.69
CA ARG A 140 4.39 7.34 -2.14
C ARG A 140 4.03 7.31 -3.63
N TYR A 141 4.75 6.56 -4.46
CA TYR A 141 4.38 6.36 -5.85
C TYR A 141 3.06 5.59 -6.00
N LEU A 142 2.90 4.49 -5.27
CA LEU A 142 1.68 3.68 -5.26
C LEU A 142 0.45 4.49 -4.86
N GLU A 143 0.56 5.33 -3.81
CA GLU A 143 -0.54 6.18 -3.37
C GLU A 143 -0.93 7.25 -4.41
N GLN A 144 0.04 7.89 -5.07
CA GLN A 144 -0.26 8.84 -6.14
C GLN A 144 -0.86 8.15 -7.38
N ALA A 145 -0.32 7.00 -7.77
CA ALA A 145 -0.88 6.19 -8.85
C ALA A 145 -2.34 5.81 -8.57
N ALA A 146 -2.64 5.31 -7.36
CA ALA A 146 -4.00 4.97 -6.95
C ALA A 146 -4.94 6.18 -6.92
N ARG A 147 -4.48 7.32 -6.40
CA ARG A 147 -5.25 8.57 -6.36
C ARG A 147 -5.71 9.04 -7.73
N PHE A 148 -4.86 8.90 -8.75
CA PHE A 148 -5.18 9.33 -10.12
C PHE A 148 -5.71 8.19 -11.00
N CYS A 149 -5.77 6.98 -10.48
CA CYS A 149 -6.28 5.84 -11.22
C CYS A 149 -7.79 6.00 -11.46
N PRO A 150 -8.28 5.83 -12.70
CA PRO A 150 -9.71 5.99 -13.01
C PRO A 150 -10.53 4.75 -12.67
N GLU A 151 -9.93 3.56 -12.70
CA GLU A 151 -10.61 2.28 -12.49
C GLU A 151 -9.75 1.30 -11.71
N ILE A 152 -10.34 0.61 -10.75
CA ILE A 152 -9.61 -0.28 -9.83
C ILE A 152 -8.84 -1.39 -10.54
N SER A 153 -9.38 -1.87 -11.66
CA SER A 153 -8.81 -2.93 -12.52
C SER A 153 -7.48 -2.54 -13.17
N PHE A 154 -7.19 -1.23 -13.27
CA PHE A 154 -5.94 -0.79 -13.88
C PHE A 154 -4.74 -1.06 -12.97
N LEU A 155 -4.95 -1.11 -11.65
CA LEU A 155 -3.89 -1.40 -10.68
C LEU A 155 -4.03 -2.77 -10.02
N ALA A 156 -5.25 -3.15 -9.62
CA ALA A 156 -5.47 -4.36 -8.84
C ALA A 156 -5.24 -5.66 -9.64
N ASP A 157 -4.66 -6.65 -8.99
CA ASP A 157 -4.53 -8.03 -9.49
C ASP A 157 -5.81 -8.82 -9.23
N PHE A 158 -6.46 -8.56 -8.09
CA PHE A 158 -7.76 -9.13 -7.72
C PHE A 158 -8.74 -8.03 -7.37
N LYS A 159 -10.03 -8.20 -7.68
CA LYS A 159 -11.06 -7.22 -7.33
C LYS A 159 -12.32 -7.87 -6.78
N SER A 160 -12.96 -7.16 -5.87
CA SER A 160 -14.29 -7.47 -5.38
C SER A 160 -15.33 -7.42 -6.51
N ALA A 161 -16.43 -8.17 -6.36
CA ALA A 161 -17.47 -8.27 -7.39
C ALA A 161 -18.17 -6.93 -7.70
N ASN A 162 -18.14 -5.98 -6.76
CA ASN A 162 -18.70 -4.65 -6.95
C ASN A 162 -17.66 -3.57 -7.31
N ASP A 163 -16.44 -3.97 -7.64
CA ASP A 163 -15.33 -3.08 -8.06
C ASP A 163 -14.98 -1.97 -7.03
N SER A 164 -15.44 -2.09 -5.78
CA SER A 164 -15.18 -1.08 -4.74
C SER A 164 -13.84 -1.27 -4.03
N VAL A 165 -13.36 -2.52 -4.01
CA VAL A 165 -12.10 -2.93 -3.38
C VAL A 165 -11.33 -3.85 -4.30
N GLY A 166 -10.01 -3.70 -4.32
CA GLY A 166 -9.07 -4.53 -5.03
C GLY A 166 -7.86 -4.83 -4.17
N VAL A 167 -7.08 -5.82 -4.60
CA VAL A 167 -5.82 -6.20 -4.00
C VAL A 167 -4.74 -6.04 -5.04
N ILE A 168 -3.65 -5.39 -4.66
CA ILE A 168 -2.42 -5.31 -5.42
C ILE A 168 -1.43 -6.23 -4.72
N TYR A 169 -0.84 -7.16 -5.47
CA TYR A 169 0.07 -8.17 -4.96
C TYR A 169 1.39 -8.17 -5.73
N TYR A 170 2.48 -7.94 -5.01
CA TYR A 170 3.85 -8.06 -5.50
C TYR A 170 4.53 -9.24 -4.79
N PRO A 171 4.78 -10.36 -5.50
CA PRO A 171 5.48 -11.50 -4.92
C PRO A 171 6.95 -11.15 -4.62
N GLU A 172 7.54 -11.77 -3.59
CA GLU A 172 9.01 -11.72 -3.44
C GLU A 172 9.66 -12.58 -4.54
N TRP A 173 10.99 -12.45 -4.69
CA TRP A 173 11.82 -13.29 -5.54
C TRP A 173 11.72 -14.80 -5.22
N SER A 174 11.22 -15.15 -4.03
CA SER A 174 10.86 -16.52 -3.62
C SER A 174 9.34 -16.70 -3.55
N ALA A 175 8.84 -17.81 -4.11
CA ALA A 175 7.42 -18.15 -4.13
C ALA A 175 6.77 -18.36 -2.75
N SER A 176 7.56 -18.47 -1.68
CA SER A 176 7.07 -18.74 -0.32
C SER A 176 6.80 -17.49 0.51
N ASN A 177 7.26 -16.32 0.06
CA ASN A 177 7.18 -15.10 0.84
C ASN A 177 6.59 -13.95 -0.01
N PRO A 178 5.46 -13.38 0.38
CA PRO A 178 4.92 -12.16 -0.22
C PRO A 178 5.79 -10.96 0.15
N LEU A 179 6.19 -10.14 -0.82
CA LEU A 179 6.85 -8.89 -0.49
C LEU A 179 5.82 -7.84 -0.05
N TYR A 180 4.86 -7.54 -0.93
CA TYR A 180 3.83 -6.54 -0.65
C TYR A 180 2.44 -6.92 -1.14
N SER A 181 1.47 -6.78 -0.25
CA SER A 181 0.04 -6.82 -0.52
C SER A 181 -0.64 -5.58 0.01
N PHE A 182 -1.37 -4.90 -0.88
CA PHE A 182 -2.14 -3.72 -0.55
C PHE A 182 -3.60 -3.88 -0.93
N LEU A 183 -4.46 -3.36 -0.08
CA LEU A 183 -5.84 -3.03 -0.43
C LEU A 183 -5.86 -1.70 -1.16
N ILE A 184 -6.53 -1.67 -2.30
CA ILE A 184 -6.96 -0.45 -2.98
C ILE A 184 -8.47 -0.35 -2.87
N TYR A 185 -8.99 0.81 -2.50
CA TYR A 185 -10.44 1.01 -2.32
C TYR A 185 -10.88 2.39 -2.77
N GLN A 186 -12.12 2.44 -3.27
CA GLN A 186 -12.68 3.64 -3.87
C GLN A 186 -12.85 4.76 -2.84
N GLN A 187 -12.47 5.97 -3.26
CA GLN A 187 -12.77 7.23 -2.60
C GLN A 187 -13.47 8.19 -3.55
N LYS A 188 -13.91 9.33 -3.02
CA LYS A 188 -14.56 10.40 -3.80
C LYS A 188 -13.71 10.87 -5.01
N ASN A 189 -12.39 10.91 -4.87
CA ASN A 189 -11.46 11.39 -5.89
C ASN A 189 -10.35 10.35 -6.15
N GLY A 190 -10.73 9.22 -6.76
CA GLY A 190 -9.82 8.13 -7.10
C GLY A 190 -9.82 7.03 -6.04
N PHE A 191 -8.65 6.50 -5.72
CA PHE A 191 -8.52 5.38 -4.78
C PHE A 191 -7.51 5.68 -3.66
N LYS A 192 -7.74 5.04 -2.51
CA LYS A 192 -6.78 4.97 -1.42
C LYS A 192 -6.14 3.60 -1.34
N VAL A 193 -4.98 3.56 -0.72
CA VAL A 193 -4.19 2.34 -0.52
C VAL A 193 -4.00 2.10 0.98
N GLN A 194 -4.11 0.84 1.38
CA GLN A 194 -3.89 0.38 2.75
C GLN A 194 -3.05 -0.90 2.70
N ALA A 195 -1.99 -0.99 3.49
CA ALA A 195 -1.24 -2.23 3.62
C ALA A 195 -2.11 -3.34 4.27
N ILE A 196 -1.98 -4.57 3.77
CA ILE A 196 -2.59 -5.77 4.37
C ILE A 196 -1.57 -6.41 5.32
N GLY A 197 -1.98 -6.74 6.54
CA GLY A 197 -1.03 -7.15 7.58
C GLY A 197 -0.16 -5.97 8.07
N THR A 198 0.96 -6.25 8.72
CA THR A 198 1.78 -5.21 9.37
C THR A 198 2.51 -4.31 8.38
N LYS A 199 3.04 -4.86 7.28
CA LYS A 199 3.77 -4.11 6.24
C LYS A 199 3.38 -4.50 4.80
N GLY A 200 2.31 -5.25 4.58
CA GLY A 200 2.04 -5.84 3.27
C GLY A 200 2.72 -7.19 3.06
N ASN A 201 3.40 -7.73 4.07
CA ASN A 201 4.13 -8.99 4.04
C ASN A 201 3.21 -10.23 4.11
N THR A 202 2.04 -10.19 3.47
CA THR A 202 1.10 -11.33 3.44
C THR A 202 0.66 -11.63 2.03
N GLN A 203 0.64 -12.89 1.61
CA GLN A 203 0.25 -13.29 0.27
C GLN A 203 -1.26 -13.29 0.27
N ILE A 204 -1.89 -12.56 -0.64
CA ILE A 204 -3.35 -12.60 -0.78
C ILE A 204 -3.67 -13.19 -2.14
N GLU A 205 -4.40 -14.30 -2.13
CA GLU A 205 -4.73 -15.03 -3.35
C GLU A 205 -6.10 -14.64 -3.88
N LYS A 206 -7.00 -14.26 -2.97
CA LYS A 206 -8.40 -13.98 -3.30
C LYS A 206 -8.98 -12.88 -2.41
N ILE A 207 -9.93 -12.15 -2.98
CA ILE A 207 -10.84 -11.26 -2.27
C ILE A 207 -12.28 -11.75 -2.43
N PHE A 208 -12.99 -11.93 -1.32
CA PHE A 208 -14.41 -12.28 -1.31
C PHE A 208 -15.24 -11.11 -0.82
N GLN A 209 -16.34 -10.84 -1.51
CA GLN A 209 -17.37 -9.90 -1.06
C GLN A 209 -18.43 -10.68 -0.29
N LEU A 210 -18.52 -10.45 1.02
CA LEU A 210 -19.48 -11.11 1.91
C LEU A 210 -20.56 -10.14 2.35
N LYS A 211 -21.72 -10.67 2.77
CA LYS A 211 -22.81 -9.90 3.35
C LYS A 211 -23.36 -10.59 4.59
N ASP A 212 -23.64 -9.80 5.63
CA ASP A 212 -24.39 -10.30 6.79
C ASP A 212 -25.91 -10.26 6.55
N GLU A 213 -26.67 -10.71 7.55
CA GLU A 213 -28.14 -10.71 7.53
C GLU A 213 -28.75 -9.31 7.35
N LYS A 214 -28.02 -8.27 7.78
CA LYS A 214 -28.41 -6.86 7.62
C LYS A 214 -27.98 -6.29 6.27
N ARG A 215 -27.42 -7.13 5.39
CA ARG A 215 -26.88 -6.78 4.06
C ARG A 215 -25.69 -5.81 4.12
N GLN A 216 -25.02 -5.71 5.27
CA GLN A 216 -23.76 -4.97 5.37
C GLN A 216 -22.70 -5.72 4.55
N THR A 217 -21.94 -5.00 3.72
CA THR A 217 -20.88 -5.58 2.90
C THR A 217 -19.56 -5.65 3.67
N TYR A 218 -18.86 -6.77 3.53
CA TYR A 218 -17.52 -7.01 4.07
C TYR A 218 -16.60 -7.52 2.95
N TYR A 219 -15.31 -7.28 3.11
CA TYR A 219 -14.27 -7.67 2.17
C TYR A 219 -13.28 -8.59 2.86
N LEU A 220 -13.26 -9.85 2.47
CA LEU A 220 -12.39 -10.88 3.04
C LEU A 220 -11.20 -11.09 2.10
N CYS A 221 -10.01 -10.64 2.52
CA CYS A 221 -8.75 -10.96 1.87
C CYS A 221 -8.24 -12.29 2.44
N SER A 222 -7.98 -13.26 1.56
CA SER A 222 -7.75 -14.65 1.94
C SER A 222 -6.44 -15.18 1.38
N ASN A 223 -5.65 -15.81 2.26
CA ASN A 223 -4.52 -16.67 1.90
C ASN A 223 -4.79 -18.10 2.36
N ASN A 224 -4.94 -19.02 1.42
CA ASN A 224 -5.11 -20.44 1.74
C ASN A 224 -3.94 -21.28 1.22
N PHE A 225 -2.87 -20.64 0.74
CA PHE A 225 -1.78 -21.28 0.01
C PHE A 225 -1.17 -22.46 0.77
N SER A 226 -0.93 -22.30 2.07
CA SER A 226 -0.44 -23.37 2.91
C SER A 226 -0.89 -23.18 4.37
N PRO A 227 -0.86 -24.25 5.18
CA PRO A 227 -1.09 -24.16 6.62
C PRO A 227 -0.16 -23.17 7.34
N LEU A 228 1.07 -22.99 6.82
CA LEU A 228 2.07 -22.07 7.39
C LEU A 228 1.80 -20.60 7.03
N HIS A 229 1.13 -20.35 5.91
CA HIS A 229 0.83 -19.01 5.41
C HIS A 229 -0.67 -18.69 5.48
N PHE A 230 -1.44 -19.49 6.22
CA PHE A 230 -2.88 -19.30 6.33
C PHE A 230 -3.20 -18.00 7.08
N CYS A 231 -3.62 -16.98 6.33
CA CYS A 231 -3.94 -15.66 6.87
C CYS A 231 -5.22 -15.14 6.24
N GLN A 232 -6.17 -14.71 7.08
CA GLN A 232 -7.44 -14.14 6.67
C GLN A 232 -7.59 -12.76 7.28
N TYR A 233 -8.08 -11.80 6.50
CA TYR A 233 -8.33 -10.44 6.96
C TYR A 233 -9.72 -9.99 6.53
N LEU A 234 -10.54 -9.59 7.51
CA LEU A 234 -11.86 -9.07 7.25
C LEU A 234 -11.87 -7.54 7.36
N TYR A 235 -12.25 -6.88 6.27
CA TYR A 235 -12.37 -5.44 6.19
C TYR A 235 -13.80 -4.98 5.96
N ARG A 236 -14.06 -3.73 6.32
CA ARG A 236 -15.29 -3.01 6.00
C ARG A 236 -14.97 -1.56 5.61
N ILE A 237 -15.67 -1.05 4.61
CA ILE A 237 -15.62 0.38 4.26
C ILE A 237 -16.58 1.14 5.18
N GLU A 238 -16.07 2.18 5.83
CA GLU A 238 -16.80 3.10 6.69
C GLU A 238 -16.56 4.54 6.24
N GLY A 239 -17.53 5.09 5.50
CA GLY A 239 -17.36 6.39 4.86
C GLY A 239 -16.22 6.35 3.86
N ASP A 240 -15.18 7.15 4.12
CA ASP A 240 -14.00 7.33 3.26
C ASP A 240 -12.78 6.49 3.72
N GLU A 241 -12.97 5.59 4.69
CA GLU A 241 -11.92 4.75 5.26
C GLU A 241 -12.25 3.27 5.13
N ILE A 242 -11.21 2.43 5.12
CA ILE A 242 -11.34 0.98 5.25
C ILE A 242 -10.82 0.56 6.62
N LYS A 243 -11.60 -0.26 7.32
CA LYS A 243 -11.29 -0.71 8.67
C LYS A 243 -11.07 -2.21 8.69
N LEU A 244 -9.96 -2.64 9.29
CA LEU A 244 -9.74 -4.05 9.65
C LEU A 244 -10.60 -4.38 10.87
N LEU A 245 -11.47 -5.39 10.75
CA LEU A 245 -12.37 -5.82 11.82
C LEU A 245 -11.77 -6.98 12.62
N CYS A 246 -11.19 -7.96 11.93
CA CYS A 246 -10.50 -9.09 12.54
C CYS A 246 -9.54 -9.73 11.54
N SER A 247 -8.51 -10.40 12.05
CA SER A 247 -7.56 -11.19 11.26
C SER A 247 -7.21 -12.50 11.96
N THR A 248 -6.69 -13.46 11.20
CA THR A 248 -6.03 -14.65 11.76
C THR A 248 -4.51 -14.51 11.85
N ASP A 249 -4.00 -13.33 11.52
CA ASP A 249 -2.58 -12.93 11.63
C ASP A 249 -2.28 -12.27 12.99
N ASP A 250 -3.25 -12.28 13.91
CA ASP A 250 -3.07 -11.76 15.27
C ASP A 250 -2.22 -12.75 16.09
N GLU A 251 -1.22 -12.26 16.83
CA GLU A 251 -0.29 -13.10 17.62
C GLU A 251 -1.03 -13.98 18.64
N ASP A 252 -2.22 -13.55 19.07
CA ASP A 252 -3.06 -14.26 20.03
C ASP A 252 -3.93 -15.37 19.39
N TYR A 253 -3.96 -15.47 18.05
CA TYR A 253 -4.83 -16.41 17.34
C TYR A 253 -4.14 -17.08 16.15
N HIS A 254 -3.55 -18.24 16.40
CA HIS A 254 -3.10 -19.15 15.36
C HIS A 254 -3.98 -20.41 15.34
N PRO A 255 -4.90 -20.54 14.36
CA PRO A 255 -5.57 -21.82 14.18
C PRO A 255 -4.50 -22.89 13.93
N GLU A 256 -4.43 -23.88 14.82
CA GLU A 256 -3.53 -25.03 14.70
C GLU A 256 -3.94 -25.88 13.48
N TRP A 257 -3.58 -25.41 12.29
CA TRP A 257 -3.68 -26.19 11.07
C TRP A 257 -2.60 -27.27 11.04
N ASN A 258 -1.50 -27.11 11.78
CA ASN A 258 -0.40 -28.06 11.82
C ASN A 258 -0.76 -29.31 12.64
N THR A 259 -1.03 -30.41 11.94
CA THR A 259 -1.12 -31.78 12.47
C THR A 259 -0.54 -32.71 11.43
N ASP A 260 -0.02 -33.87 11.83
CA ASP A 260 0.73 -34.90 11.06
C ASP A 260 0.06 -35.46 9.77
N LEU A 261 -0.98 -34.81 9.26
CA LEU A 261 -1.65 -35.10 7.99
C LEU A 261 -0.81 -34.50 6.86
N ILE A 262 -0.17 -35.37 6.07
CA ILE A 262 0.79 -34.98 5.03
C ILE A 262 0.11 -34.51 3.74
N ASP A 263 -1.19 -34.81 3.53
CA ASP A 263 -1.89 -34.53 2.27
C ASP A 263 -3.31 -33.95 2.48
N TYR A 264 -3.42 -32.65 2.77
CA TYR A 264 -4.72 -31.95 2.78
C TYR A 264 -4.64 -30.55 2.19
N GLU A 265 -5.75 -30.03 1.68
CA GLU A 265 -5.91 -28.62 1.28
C GLU A 265 -6.85 -27.90 2.24
N ILE A 266 -6.61 -26.61 2.48
CA ILE A 266 -7.52 -25.74 3.24
C ILE A 266 -8.46 -25.04 2.25
N VAL A 267 -9.75 -25.38 2.30
CA VAL A 267 -10.73 -24.90 1.31
C VAL A 267 -11.77 -24.02 1.97
N PHE A 268 -11.99 -22.83 1.39
CA PHE A 268 -13.05 -21.92 1.80
C PHE A 268 -14.41 -22.37 1.26
N ASN A 269 -15.37 -22.58 2.17
CA ASN A 269 -16.77 -22.82 1.90
C ASN A 269 -17.55 -21.50 2.08
N PRO A 270 -17.99 -20.83 0.99
CA PRO A 270 -18.68 -19.55 1.09
C PRO A 270 -20.12 -19.66 1.61
N GLN A 271 -20.75 -20.84 1.58
CA GLN A 271 -22.12 -21.05 2.09
C GLN A 271 -22.15 -21.03 3.62
N GLU A 272 -21.14 -21.63 4.25
CA GLU A 272 -20.99 -21.66 5.70
C GLU A 272 -20.02 -20.59 6.24
N ILE A 273 -19.34 -19.88 5.33
CA ILE A 273 -18.28 -18.90 5.61
C ILE A 273 -17.22 -19.51 6.53
N CYS A 274 -16.66 -20.64 6.10
CA CYS A 274 -15.72 -21.43 6.90
C CYS A 274 -14.61 -22.04 6.04
N TRP A 275 -13.51 -22.44 6.69
CA TRP A 275 -12.40 -23.16 6.08
C TRP A 275 -12.32 -24.54 6.68
N ASN A 276 -12.27 -25.54 5.81
CA ASN A 276 -12.19 -26.95 6.18
C ASN A 276 -10.88 -27.54 5.66
N ARG A 277 -10.35 -28.54 6.37
CA ARG A 277 -9.38 -29.46 5.77
C ARG A 277 -10.11 -30.40 4.83
N CYS A 278 -9.64 -30.47 3.60
CA CYS A 278 -10.25 -31.29 2.57
C CYS A 278 -9.23 -32.20 1.90
N ASP A 279 -9.65 -33.44 1.65
CA ASP A 279 -8.99 -34.31 0.68
C ASP A 279 -9.45 -33.91 -0.71
N LYS A 280 -8.49 -33.71 -1.62
CA LYS A 280 -8.79 -33.59 -3.05
C LYS A 280 -8.94 -34.98 -3.66
N LYS A 281 -10.11 -35.27 -4.22
CA LYS A 281 -10.34 -36.49 -5.01
C LYS A 281 -10.87 -36.07 -6.36
N GLU A 282 -10.04 -36.28 -7.39
CA GLU A 282 -10.30 -35.78 -8.75
C GLU A 282 -10.51 -34.25 -8.74
N ASP A 283 -11.69 -33.79 -9.17
CA ASP A 283 -12.06 -32.37 -9.27
C ASP A 283 -12.81 -31.84 -8.03
N TYR A 284 -13.00 -32.68 -7.00
CA TYR A 284 -13.81 -32.34 -5.84
C TYR A 284 -13.01 -32.36 -4.53
N TYR A 285 -13.46 -31.52 -3.60
CA TYR A 285 -12.91 -31.40 -2.26
C TYR A 285 -13.88 -31.98 -1.24
N TYR A 286 -13.40 -32.94 -0.45
CA TYR A 286 -14.18 -33.61 0.59
C TYR A 286 -13.64 -33.25 1.96
N LYS A 287 -14.48 -32.69 2.82
CA LYS A 287 -14.11 -32.38 4.21
C LYS A 287 -13.61 -33.64 4.91
N ILE A 288 -12.48 -33.53 5.60
CA ILE A 288 -11.93 -34.60 6.43
C ILE A 288 -12.67 -34.58 7.77
N GLU A 289 -13.41 -35.64 8.06
CA GLU A 289 -14.17 -35.78 9.30
C GLU A 289 -13.27 -35.78 10.54
N GLY A 290 -13.76 -35.21 11.64
CA GLY A 290 -13.01 -35.10 12.90
C GLY A 290 -11.92 -34.02 12.92
N THR A 291 -11.78 -33.22 11.85
CA THR A 291 -10.85 -32.08 11.83
C THR A 291 -11.51 -30.77 12.29
N LYS A 292 -10.70 -29.91 12.91
CA LYS A 292 -11.10 -28.54 13.30
C LYS A 292 -11.52 -27.75 12.05
N THR A 293 -12.57 -26.95 12.20
CA THR A 293 -13.10 -26.06 11.15
C THR A 293 -13.00 -24.61 11.64
N LEU A 294 -12.41 -23.74 10.83
CA LEU A 294 -12.38 -22.31 11.11
C LEU A 294 -13.62 -21.65 10.53
N TYR A 295 -14.39 -20.94 11.35
CA TYR A 295 -15.54 -20.19 10.91
C TYR A 295 -15.29 -18.68 11.01
N LEU A 296 -15.95 -17.92 10.16
CA LEU A 296 -16.06 -16.47 10.27
C LEU A 296 -17.50 -16.07 10.64
N LYS A 297 -17.67 -15.45 11.80
CA LYS A 297 -18.93 -14.80 12.16
C LYS A 297 -18.94 -13.37 11.63
N LEU A 298 -19.95 -13.01 10.84
CA LEU A 298 -20.22 -11.62 10.47
C LEU A 298 -21.20 -11.00 11.49
N ASP A 299 -20.73 -10.05 12.30
CA ASP A 299 -21.52 -9.41 13.37
C ASP A 299 -21.09 -7.94 13.56
N GLY A 300 -20.95 -7.21 12.44
CA GLY A 300 -20.47 -5.83 12.45
C GLY A 300 -19.08 -5.71 13.05
N GLU A 301 -18.92 -4.82 14.02
CA GLU A 301 -17.68 -4.61 14.80
C GLU A 301 -17.25 -5.84 15.62
N ARG A 302 -18.18 -6.76 15.88
CA ARG A 302 -17.92 -7.98 16.66
C ARG A 302 -17.65 -9.18 15.76
N SER A 303 -17.43 -8.95 14.47
CA SER A 303 -17.06 -10.02 13.54
C SER A 303 -15.75 -10.66 14.01
N CYS A 304 -15.68 -11.98 14.00
CA CYS A 304 -14.53 -12.70 14.50
C CYS A 304 -14.36 -14.06 13.83
N PHE A 305 -13.13 -14.53 13.84
CA PHE A 305 -12.78 -15.90 13.53
C PHE A 305 -12.92 -16.77 14.78
N TYR A 306 -13.42 -17.99 14.63
CA TYR A 306 -13.50 -18.97 15.73
C TYR A 306 -13.39 -20.40 15.20
N VAL A 307 -12.81 -21.30 16.01
CA VAL A 307 -12.67 -22.72 15.67
C VAL A 307 -13.80 -23.54 16.29
N LYS A 308 -14.31 -24.53 15.57
CA LYS A 308 -15.15 -25.62 16.08
C LYS A 308 -14.62 -26.98 15.63
#